data_AF-A0A1E2RWU1-F1
#
_entry.id   AF-A0A1E2RWU1-F1
#
_cell.length_a   1.000
_cell.length_b   1.000
_cell.length_c   1.000
_cell.angle_alpha   90.00
_cell.angle_beta   90.00
_cell.angle_gamma   90.00
#
_symmetry.space_group_name_H-M   'P 1'
#
loop_
_entity.id
_entity.type
_entity.pdbx_description
1 polymer ?
#
loop_
_entity_poly.entity_id
_entity_poly.type
_entity_poly.pdbx_seq_one_letter_code
_entity_poly.pdbx_strand_id
1 'polypeptide(L)'
;MTPDQKARTLASDEFKKIGSYGILPTAQKLTQTLDMPYGHLFRLFHARLNQPQTFLLVLGYGFGDDHVTRIIETALMNPSLVMLVVEPNPQSAIVERVRRYQSLGQRAFVLTERLAEGEDCSFKVATFADFAQKVMPDVKWLADYKRLRSFEEQIRRVENNADSESDAE
;
A
#
# COMPACT_ATOMS: atom_id res chain seq x y z
N MET A 1 -3.99 20.22 -35.84
CA MET A 1 -2.70 19.51 -35.89
C MET A 1 -2.81 18.26 -35.04
N THR A 2 -2.58 17.09 -35.63
CA THR A 2 -2.55 15.82 -34.90
C THR A 2 -1.27 15.70 -34.06
N PRO A 3 -1.24 14.87 -33.00
CA PRO A 3 -0.06 14.68 -32.15
C PRO A 3 1.21 14.34 -32.94
N ASP A 4 1.09 13.52 -33.99
CA ASP A 4 2.20 13.13 -34.86
C ASP A 4 2.80 14.29 -35.65
N GLN A 5 1.96 15.25 -36.08
CA GLN A 5 2.43 16.43 -36.78
C GLN A 5 3.25 17.33 -35.84
N LYS A 6 2.82 17.49 -34.59
CA LYS A 6 3.57 18.26 -33.58
C LYS A 6 4.92 17.62 -33.25
N ALA A 7 4.96 16.29 -33.12
CA ALA A 7 6.20 15.56 -32.85
C ALA A 7 7.25 15.74 -33.98
N ARG A 8 6.81 15.76 -35.24
CA ARG A 8 7.70 16.04 -36.38
C ARG A 8 8.19 17.49 -36.42
N THR A 9 7.36 18.46 -36.02
CA THR A 9 7.75 19.87 -35.90
C THR A 9 8.76 20.11 -34.78
N LEU A 10 8.66 19.36 -33.67
CA LEU A 10 9.62 19.38 -32.56
C LEU A 10 11.03 18.88 -32.96
N ALA A 11 11.12 18.05 -34.00
CA ALA A 11 12.38 17.49 -34.51
C ALA A 11 13.02 18.33 -35.64
N SER A 12 12.38 19.42 -36.08
CA SER A 12 12.88 20.26 -37.17
C SER A 12 14.14 21.04 -36.73
N ASP A 13 14.98 21.39 -37.71
CA ASP A 13 16.18 22.19 -37.45
C ASP A 13 15.87 23.64 -37.03
N GLU A 14 14.63 24.11 -37.22
CA GLU A 14 14.13 25.36 -36.63
C GLU A 14 14.03 25.25 -35.11
N PHE A 15 13.51 24.13 -34.58
CA PHE A 15 13.31 23.95 -33.15
C PHE A 15 14.63 23.77 -32.39
N LYS A 16 15.63 23.15 -33.04
CA LYS A 16 17.01 23.04 -32.51
C LYS A 16 17.75 24.38 -32.42
N LYS A 17 17.36 25.37 -33.23
CA LYS A 17 17.90 26.74 -33.16
C LYS A 17 17.33 27.55 -32.00
N ILE A 18 16.17 27.16 -31.47
CA ILE A 18 15.59 27.80 -30.29
C ILE A 18 16.39 27.30 -29.09
N GLY A 19 17.22 28.18 -28.50
CA GLY A 19 18.04 27.84 -27.33
C GLY A 19 17.17 27.30 -26.19
N SER A 20 17.74 26.44 -25.34
CA SER A 20 17.04 25.80 -24.21
C SER A 20 16.21 26.84 -23.42
N TYR A 21 14.88 26.78 -23.55
CA TYR A 21 13.97 27.59 -22.75
C TYR A 21 13.65 26.81 -21.48
N GLY A 22 14.26 27.23 -20.38
CA GLY A 22 13.83 26.81 -19.06
C GLY A 22 12.46 27.44 -18.77
N ILE A 23 11.45 26.60 -18.52
CA ILE A 23 10.22 27.06 -17.89
C ILE A 23 10.58 27.39 -16.45
N LEU A 24 10.97 28.64 -16.21
CA LEU A 24 11.34 29.08 -14.87
C LEU A 24 10.13 28.99 -13.94
N PRO A 25 10.31 28.49 -12.71
CA PRO A 25 9.28 28.57 -11.69
C PRO A 25 8.96 30.05 -11.48
N THR A 26 7.70 30.43 -11.71
CA THR A 26 7.21 31.78 -11.41
C THR A 26 6.30 31.69 -10.21
N ALA A 27 6.26 32.75 -9.40
CA ALA A 27 5.31 32.84 -8.28
C ALA A 27 3.87 32.56 -8.75
N GLN A 28 3.53 33.01 -9.96
CA GLN A 28 2.23 32.77 -10.57
C GLN A 28 1.93 31.28 -10.84
N LYS A 29 2.92 30.48 -11.26
CA LYS A 29 2.76 29.02 -11.43
C LYS A 29 2.56 28.33 -10.09
N LEU A 30 3.21 28.81 -9.03
CA LEU A 30 2.97 28.31 -7.67
C LEU A 30 1.55 28.64 -7.21
N THR A 31 1.09 29.89 -7.39
CA THR A 31 -0.27 30.30 -7.05
C THR A 31 -1.33 29.50 -7.79
N GLN A 32 -1.11 29.22 -9.08
CA GLN A 32 -2.01 28.38 -9.89
C GLN A 32 -2.16 26.93 -9.38
N THR A 33 -1.18 26.40 -8.64
CA THR A 33 -1.29 25.06 -8.02
C THR A 33 -2.16 25.07 -6.75
N LEU A 34 -2.31 26.23 -6.11
CA LEU A 34 -3.14 26.44 -4.93
C LEU A 34 -4.58 26.81 -5.30
N ASP A 35 -4.77 27.40 -6.48
CA ASP A 35 -6.08 27.74 -7.03
C ASP A 35 -6.80 26.52 -7.64
N MET A 36 -8.03 26.76 -8.10
CA MET A 36 -8.80 25.74 -8.83
C MET A 36 -8.11 25.37 -10.16
N PRO A 37 -8.06 24.07 -10.52
CA PRO A 37 -8.81 22.96 -9.92
C PRO A 37 -8.06 22.17 -8.83
N TYR A 38 -6.75 22.34 -8.71
CA TYR A 38 -5.90 21.47 -7.89
C TYR A 38 -6.19 21.61 -6.38
N GLY A 39 -6.37 22.83 -5.89
CA GLY A 39 -6.76 23.03 -4.49
C GLY A 39 -8.09 22.34 -4.14
N HIS A 40 -9.04 22.28 -5.09
CA HIS A 40 -10.30 21.58 -4.89
C HIS A 40 -10.12 20.05 -4.84
N LEU A 41 -9.25 19.50 -5.69
CA LEU A 41 -8.94 18.06 -5.68
C LEU A 41 -8.30 17.63 -4.36
N PHE A 42 -7.35 18.39 -3.82
CA PHE A 42 -6.75 18.08 -2.53
C PHE A 42 -7.74 18.18 -1.38
N ARG A 43 -8.66 19.17 -1.43
CA ARG A 43 -9.73 19.28 -0.45
C ARG A 43 -10.70 18.10 -0.50
N LEU A 44 -11.07 17.65 -1.70
CA LEU A 44 -11.90 16.45 -1.89
C LEU A 44 -11.16 15.19 -1.42
N PHE A 45 -9.88 15.06 -1.74
CA PHE A 45 -9.05 13.95 -1.30
C PHE A 45 -8.99 13.87 0.23
N HIS A 46 -8.66 14.96 0.90
CA HIS A 46 -8.64 15.04 2.36
C HIS A 46 -10.03 14.72 2.96
N ALA A 47 -11.11 15.25 2.38
CA ALA A 47 -12.47 14.96 2.85
C ALA A 47 -12.82 13.47 2.72
N ARG A 48 -12.39 12.80 1.65
CA ARG A 48 -12.59 11.36 1.44
C ARG A 48 -11.80 10.50 2.41
N LEU A 49 -10.55 10.84 2.66
CA LEU A 49 -9.73 10.07 3.60
C LEU A 49 -10.24 10.13 5.05
N ASN A 50 -10.92 11.21 5.42
CA ASN A 50 -11.54 11.35 6.74
C ASN A 50 -12.91 10.65 6.88
N GLN A 51 -13.44 10.04 5.81
CA GLN A 51 -14.67 9.25 5.92
C GLN A 51 -14.41 7.95 6.70
N PRO A 52 -15.40 7.47 7.48
CA PRO A 52 -15.29 6.17 8.14
C PRO A 52 -15.18 5.05 7.10
N GLN A 53 -14.53 3.95 7.49
CA GLN A 53 -14.34 2.75 6.66
C GLN A 53 -13.73 3.04 5.29
N THR A 54 -12.66 3.85 5.27
CA THR A 54 -11.96 4.21 4.03
C THR A 54 -10.76 3.30 3.83
N PHE A 55 -10.55 2.87 2.58
CA PHE A 55 -9.37 2.13 2.16
C PHE A 55 -8.56 2.95 1.15
N LEU A 56 -7.33 3.29 1.51
CA LEU A 56 -6.41 4.04 0.66
C LEU A 56 -5.42 3.07 0.01
N LEU A 57 -5.53 2.89 -1.30
CA LEU A 57 -4.56 2.15 -2.11
C LEU A 57 -3.56 3.13 -2.75
N VAL A 58 -2.28 2.91 -2.48
CA VAL A 58 -1.17 3.74 -2.98
C VAL A 58 -0.34 2.91 -3.95
N LEU A 59 -0.32 3.32 -5.22
CA LEU A 59 0.43 2.68 -6.31
C LEU A 59 1.35 3.70 -6.96
N GLY A 60 2.65 3.41 -7.05
CA GLY A 60 3.61 4.26 -7.78
C GLY A 60 3.81 5.66 -7.18
N TYR A 61 3.45 5.87 -5.91
CA TYR A 61 3.66 7.15 -5.22
C TYR A 61 4.88 7.06 -4.30
N GLY A 62 5.86 7.93 -4.56
CA GLY A 62 7.14 7.94 -3.86
C GLY A 62 7.17 8.70 -2.53
N PHE A 63 6.07 9.29 -2.07
CA PHE A 63 6.03 10.16 -0.87
C PHE A 63 7.00 11.36 -0.90
N GLY A 64 7.34 11.85 -2.10
CA GLY A 64 8.22 13.00 -2.29
C GLY A 64 7.53 14.37 -2.23
N ASP A 65 6.20 14.40 -2.24
CA ASP A 65 5.42 15.63 -2.08
C ASP A 65 4.97 15.78 -0.63
N ASP A 66 5.50 16.78 0.07
CA ASP A 66 5.19 17.01 1.48
C ASP A 66 3.74 17.45 1.72
N HIS A 67 3.11 18.15 0.78
CA HIS A 67 1.72 18.59 0.93
C HIS A 67 0.76 17.39 0.87
N VAL A 68 0.94 16.52 -0.12
CA VAL A 68 0.12 15.30 -0.27
C VAL A 68 0.43 14.31 0.86
N THR A 69 1.71 14.14 1.19
CA THR A 69 2.13 13.23 2.26
C THR A 69 1.57 13.66 3.62
N ARG A 70 1.54 14.97 3.92
CA ARG A 70 0.94 15.48 5.15
C ARG A 70 -0.57 15.25 5.22
N ILE A 71 -1.29 15.32 4.09
CA ILE A 71 -2.71 14.97 4.04
C ILE A 71 -2.91 13.49 4.39
N ILE A 72 -2.10 12.60 3.82
CA ILE A 72 -2.15 11.15 4.10
C ILE A 72 -1.81 10.88 5.57
N GLU A 73 -0.74 11.48 6.10
CA GLU A 73 -0.32 11.34 7.50
C GLU A 73 -1.39 11.81 8.48
N THR A 74 -2.05 12.93 8.18
CA THR A 74 -3.16 13.45 8.99
C THR A 74 -4.34 12.47 8.97
N ALA A 75 -4.65 11.91 7.80
CA ALA A 75 -5.74 10.96 7.68
C ALA A 75 -5.47 9.61 8.38
N LEU A 76 -4.21 9.20 8.52
CA LEU A 76 -3.84 8.00 9.29
C LEU A 76 -4.16 8.13 10.79
N MET A 77 -4.43 9.34 11.30
CA MET A 77 -4.98 9.53 12.65
C MET A 77 -6.42 9.00 12.77
N ASN A 78 -7.16 8.87 11.66
CA ASN A 78 -8.47 8.25 11.65
C ASN A 78 -8.33 6.72 11.87
N PRO A 79 -8.90 6.16 12.96
CA PRO A 79 -8.79 4.73 13.22
C PRO A 79 -9.52 3.85 12.20
N SER A 80 -10.44 4.42 11.41
CA SER A 80 -11.18 3.66 10.40
C SER A 80 -10.49 3.63 9.03
N LEU A 81 -9.38 4.35 8.86
CA LEU A 81 -8.62 4.36 7.62
C LEU A 81 -7.65 3.18 7.61
N VAL A 82 -7.69 2.42 6.51
CA VAL A 82 -6.68 1.40 6.21
C VAL A 82 -5.92 1.83 4.96
N MET A 83 -4.59 1.80 5.03
CA MET A 83 -3.73 2.17 3.90
C MET A 83 -2.97 0.93 3.41
N LEU A 84 -2.94 0.72 2.11
CA LEU A 84 -2.15 -0.31 1.44
C LEU A 84 -1.22 0.34 0.42
N VAL A 85 0.08 0.19 0.61
CA VAL A 85 1.12 0.71 -0.27
C VAL A 85 1.71 -0.46 -1.05
N VAL A 86 1.66 -0.36 -2.38
CA VAL A 86 2.28 -1.33 -3.28
C VAL A 86 3.60 -0.76 -3.75
N GLU A 87 4.68 -1.40 -3.34
CA GLU A 87 6.01 -0.98 -3.70
C GLU A 87 6.87 -2.20 -4.06
N PRO A 88 7.14 -2.46 -5.35
CA PRO A 88 7.91 -3.61 -5.79
C PRO A 88 9.31 -3.67 -5.16
N ASN A 89 9.95 -2.51 -4.94
CA ASN A 89 11.30 -2.44 -4.38
C ASN A 89 11.31 -2.61 -2.84
N PRO A 90 11.86 -3.73 -2.31
CA PRO A 90 11.91 -3.95 -0.87
C PRO A 90 12.92 -3.07 -0.13
N GLN A 91 13.90 -2.49 -0.83
CA GLN A 91 14.95 -1.64 -0.26
C GLN A 91 14.62 -0.14 -0.29
N SER A 92 13.42 0.24 -0.76
CA SER A 92 13.10 1.65 -0.88
C SER A 92 12.81 2.29 0.49
N ALA A 93 13.16 3.58 0.62
CA ALA A 93 12.86 4.37 1.82
C ALA A 93 11.35 4.46 2.11
N ILE A 94 10.51 4.17 1.12
CA ILE A 94 9.05 4.11 1.25
C ILE A 94 8.67 2.98 2.20
N VAL A 95 9.28 1.79 2.07
CA VAL A 95 8.99 0.65 2.94
C VAL A 95 9.28 0.99 4.39
N GLU A 96 10.43 1.60 4.67
CA GLU A 96 10.79 2.05 6.01
C GLU A 96 9.82 3.12 6.54
N ARG A 97 9.43 4.09 5.70
CA ARG A 97 8.45 5.11 6.05
C ARG A 97 7.09 4.50 6.41
N VAL A 98 6.60 3.53 5.64
CA VAL A 98 5.33 2.87 5.92
C VAL A 98 5.40 1.97 7.16
N ARG A 99 6.54 1.32 7.43
CA ARG A 99 6.78 0.60 8.69
C ARG A 99 6.71 1.53 9.92
N ARG A 100 7.15 2.78 9.81
CA ARG A 100 6.95 3.76 10.89
C ARG A 100 5.46 4.02 11.13
N TYR A 101 4.66 4.17 10.08
CA TYR A 101 3.20 4.29 10.23
C TYR A 101 2.55 3.04 10.83
N GLN A 102 3.07 1.84 10.54
CA GLN A 102 2.62 0.59 11.18
C GLN A 102 2.79 0.63 12.70
N SER A 103 3.94 1.10 13.20
CA SER A 103 4.22 1.18 14.63
C SER A 103 3.28 2.14 15.39
N LEU A 104 2.71 3.13 14.69
CA LEU A 104 1.86 4.16 15.29
C LEU A 104 0.36 3.79 15.32
N GLY A 105 -0.09 2.78 14.56
CA GLY A 105 -1.53 2.50 14.47
C GLY A 105 -1.96 1.24 13.70
N GLN A 106 -1.06 0.28 13.46
CA GLN A 106 -1.27 -1.06 12.86
C GLN A 106 -2.02 -1.14 11.51
N ARG A 107 -2.39 -0.03 10.88
CA ARG A 107 -3.32 -0.02 9.73
C ARG A 107 -2.71 0.44 8.41
N ALA A 108 -1.39 0.50 8.34
CA ALA A 108 -0.65 0.75 7.12
C ALA A 108 0.02 -0.54 6.64
N PHE A 109 -0.22 -0.99 5.43
CA PHE A 109 0.30 -2.26 4.92
C PHE A 109 1.19 -2.01 3.70
N VAL A 110 2.21 -2.84 3.53
CA VAL A 110 3.14 -2.77 2.39
C VAL A 110 3.11 -4.10 1.65
N LEU A 111 2.99 -4.04 0.33
CA LEU A 111 3.22 -5.16 -0.58
C LEU A 111 4.52 -4.96 -1.32
N THR A 112 5.47 -5.84 -1.07
CA THR A 112 6.76 -5.91 -1.74
C THR A 112 6.87 -7.15 -2.61
N GLU A 113 7.79 -7.13 -3.58
CA GLU A 113 8.23 -8.36 -4.24
C GLU A 113 8.88 -9.28 -3.20
N ARG A 114 8.47 -10.55 -3.13
CA ARG A 114 9.15 -11.53 -2.30
C ARG A 114 10.34 -12.07 -3.08
N LEU A 115 11.54 -11.73 -2.64
CA LEU A 115 12.80 -12.24 -3.18
C LEU A 115 13.32 -13.34 -2.25
N ALA A 116 13.83 -14.43 -2.82
CA ALA A 116 14.63 -15.39 -2.06
C ALA A 116 15.99 -14.75 -1.67
N GLU A 117 16.67 -15.30 -0.65
CA GLU A 117 18.02 -14.83 -0.28
C GLU A 117 18.96 -14.92 -1.50
N GLY A 118 19.37 -13.78 -2.05
CA GLY A 118 20.27 -13.68 -3.20
C GLY A 118 19.61 -13.41 -4.56
N GLU A 119 18.30 -13.20 -4.64
CA GLU A 119 17.63 -12.80 -5.89
C GLU A 119 17.53 -11.27 -6.05
N ASP A 120 17.80 -10.79 -7.27
CA ASP A 120 17.65 -9.38 -7.63
C ASP A 120 16.17 -9.02 -7.85
N CYS A 121 15.77 -7.86 -7.32
CA CYS A 121 14.41 -7.34 -7.49
C CYS A 121 14.11 -7.10 -8.98
N SER A 122 12.97 -7.61 -9.45
CA SER A 122 12.51 -7.38 -10.82
C SER A 122 11.97 -5.96 -11.01
N PHE A 123 11.65 -5.27 -9.91
CA PHE A 123 11.04 -3.93 -9.84
C PHE A 123 9.70 -3.80 -10.58
N LYS A 124 9.15 -4.90 -11.08
CA LYS A 124 7.96 -4.93 -11.94
C LYS A 124 6.70 -5.41 -11.24
N VAL A 125 6.86 -6.27 -10.23
CA VAL A 125 5.73 -6.97 -9.62
C VAL A 125 5.81 -6.86 -8.10
N ALA A 126 4.68 -6.59 -7.46
CA ALA A 126 4.52 -6.78 -6.03
C ALA A 126 3.74 -8.07 -5.81
N THR A 127 4.17 -8.89 -4.84
CA THR A 127 3.53 -10.18 -4.60
C THR A 127 2.40 -10.05 -3.58
N PHE A 128 1.22 -10.57 -3.90
CA PHE A 128 0.07 -10.58 -2.99
C PHE A 128 0.25 -11.53 -1.77
N ALA A 129 1.31 -12.34 -1.76
CA ALA A 129 1.63 -13.24 -0.65
C ALA A 129 1.79 -12.50 0.68
N ASP A 130 2.37 -11.29 0.64
CA ASP A 130 2.55 -10.46 1.82
C ASP A 130 1.24 -9.89 2.33
N PHE A 131 0.28 -9.61 1.42
CA PHE A 131 -1.09 -9.27 1.81
C PHE A 131 -1.74 -10.45 2.54
N ALA A 132 -1.70 -11.63 1.93
CA ALA A 132 -2.35 -12.82 2.46
C ALA A 132 -1.81 -13.25 3.83
N GLN A 133 -0.52 -13.07 4.09
CA GLN A 133 0.11 -13.49 5.35
C GLN A 133 0.08 -12.43 6.45
N LYS A 134 0.18 -11.14 6.10
CA LYS A 134 0.34 -10.06 7.09
C LYS A 134 -0.94 -9.23 7.28
N VAL A 135 -1.81 -9.16 6.27
CA VAL A 135 -2.94 -8.21 6.21
C VAL A 135 -4.28 -8.91 6.38
N MET A 136 -4.43 -10.14 5.88
CA MET A 136 -5.64 -10.89 6.17
C MET A 136 -5.80 -11.07 7.68
N PRO A 137 -7.01 -10.85 8.23
CA PRO A 137 -7.29 -11.08 9.64
C PRO A 137 -6.79 -12.47 10.00
N ASP A 138 -5.96 -12.47 11.03
CA ASP A 138 -5.09 -13.56 11.40
C ASP A 138 -5.81 -14.90 11.33
N VAL A 139 -5.25 -15.79 10.52
CA VAL A 139 -5.61 -17.21 10.49
C VAL A 139 -5.29 -17.87 11.86
N LYS A 140 -4.89 -17.09 12.90
CA LYS A 140 -4.98 -17.46 14.32
C LYS A 140 -6.29 -18.18 14.63
N TRP A 141 -7.44 -17.72 14.14
CA TRP A 141 -8.68 -18.46 14.35
C TRP A 141 -8.63 -19.87 13.74
N LEU A 142 -8.02 -20.06 12.57
CA LEU A 142 -7.88 -21.38 11.95
C LEU A 142 -6.85 -22.25 12.67
N ALA A 143 -5.75 -21.67 13.17
CA ALA A 143 -4.74 -22.37 13.95
C ALA A 143 -5.30 -22.80 15.31
N ASP A 144 -6.03 -21.92 15.99
CA ASP A 144 -6.73 -22.20 17.25
C ASP A 144 -7.88 -23.18 17.03
N TYR A 145 -8.64 -23.06 15.93
CA TYR A 145 -9.67 -24.03 15.53
C TYR A 145 -9.08 -25.41 15.24
N LYS A 146 -7.95 -25.50 14.53
CA LYS A 146 -7.23 -26.76 14.30
C LYS A 146 -6.73 -27.37 15.61
N ARG A 147 -6.19 -26.56 16.52
CA ARG A 147 -5.79 -27.01 17.86
C ARG A 147 -6.99 -27.53 18.65
N LEU A 148 -8.09 -26.79 18.71
CA LEU A 148 -9.32 -27.22 19.40
C LEU A 148 -9.84 -28.55 18.84
N ARG A 149 -9.89 -28.71 17.51
CA ARG A 149 -10.35 -29.97 16.88
C ARG A 149 -9.43 -31.14 17.20
N SER A 150 -8.12 -30.94 17.17
CA SER A 150 -7.17 -32.00 17.56
C SER A 150 -7.28 -32.38 19.04
N PHE A 151 -7.62 -31.43 19.91
CA PHE A 151 -7.84 -31.65 21.34
C PHE A 151 -9.15 -32.41 21.60
N GLU A 152 -10.22 -32.04 20.91
CA GLU A 152 -11.52 -32.71 20.94
C GLU A 152 -11.41 -34.18 20.48
N GLU A 153 -10.67 -34.44 19.41
CA GLU A 153 -10.40 -35.81 18.96
C GLU A 153 -9.59 -36.63 19.96
N GLN A 154 -8.65 -36.00 20.68
CA GLN A 154 -7.88 -36.68 21.73
C GLN A 154 -8.76 -37.04 22.94
N ILE A 155 -9.62 -36.13 23.39
CA ILE A 155 -10.56 -36.38 24.50
C ILE A 155 -11.50 -37.53 24.13
N ARG A 156 -12.07 -37.50 22.93
CA ARG A 156 -13.00 -38.54 22.47
C ARG A 156 -12.33 -39.92 22.38
N ARG A 157 -11.04 -39.98 22.04
CA ARG A 157 -10.27 -41.25 22.05
C ARG A 157 -10.04 -41.76 23.48
N VAL A 158 -9.82 -40.87 24.44
CA VAL A 158 -9.62 -41.25 25.85
C VAL A 158 -10.93 -41.73 26.47
N GLU A 159 -12.05 -41.05 26.21
CA GLU A 159 -13.38 -41.49 26.66
C GLU A 159 -13.75 -42.86 26.09
N ASN A 160 -13.59 -43.07 24.77
CA ASN A 160 -13.86 -44.36 24.15
C ASN A 160 -12.97 -45.50 24.69
N ASN A 161 -11.73 -45.21 25.10
CA ASN A 161 -10.86 -46.21 25.72
C ASN A 161 -11.27 -46.51 27.17
N ALA A 162 -11.66 -45.49 27.94
CA ALA A 162 -12.13 -45.65 29.31
C ALA A 162 -13.43 -46.47 29.40
N ASP A 163 -14.37 -46.24 28.47
CA ASP A 163 -15.61 -47.02 28.39
C ASP A 163 -15.35 -48.48 27.99
N SER A 164 -14.33 -48.74 27.15
CA SER A 164 -13.96 -50.10 26.75
C SER A 164 -13.24 -50.91 27.83
N GLU A 165 -12.61 -50.24 28.80
CA GLU A 165 -11.98 -50.89 29.96
C GLU A 165 -13.00 -51.17 31.08
N SER A 166 -14.07 -50.36 31.22
CA SER A 166 -15.13 -50.61 32.20
C SER A 166 -16.12 -51.71 31.82
N ASP A 167 -16.27 -52.02 30.53
CA ASP A 167 -17.13 -53.10 30.03
C ASP A 167 -16.42 -54.48 30.00
N ALA A 168 -15.14 -54.53 30.39
CA ALA A 168 -14.31 -55.75 30.39
C ALA A 168 -13.99 -56.31 31.80
N GLU A 169 -14.46 -55.65 32.87
CA GLU A 169 -14.50 -56.17 34.26
C GLU A 169 -15.92 -56.67 34.61
#